data_AF-A0A2E7UW04-F1
#
_entry.id   AF-A0A2E7UW04-F1
#
_cell.length_a   1.000
_cell.length_b   1.000
_cell.length_c   1.000
_cell.angle_alpha   90.00
_cell.angle_beta   90.00
_cell.angle_gamma   90.00
#
_symmetry.space_group_name_H-M   'P 1'
#
loop_
_entity.id
_entity.type
_entity.pdbx_description
1 polymer ?
#
loop_
_entity_poly.entity_id
_entity_poly.type
_entity_poly.pdbx_seq_one_letter_code
_entity_poly.pdbx_strand_id
1 'polypeptide(L)'
;IQGAEVPLQVTSIRTVRWESMEMNFFLLVEPGVLDDAPSSRIVTFQIPEGREDDLQDALAVDFPNITLINVRQIRDQAKSILERLALAIRALGGFTAVAGVVILFASVGATTARRARQVALLKTLGVTRASAAGMLAVEYALIGLVAGLVGTLGANLLAWGVQTWLMRLSWEPLWGPSLVAVGACAVGTAVAGVVGNGRALQVKPAAVFRRI
;
A
#
# COMPACT_ATOMS: atom_id res chain seq x y z
N ILE A 1 31.95 27.25 -30.87
CA ILE A 1 32.44 28.28 -31.80
C ILE A 1 31.50 28.24 -33.00
N GLN A 2 30.48 29.06 -33.21
CA GLN A 2 29.94 30.26 -32.56
C GLN A 2 28.44 30.02 -32.35
N GLY A 3 27.86 30.38 -31.20
CA GLY A 3 26.40 30.39 -31.05
C GLY A 3 25.88 31.67 -31.65
N ALA A 4 25.04 31.60 -32.68
CA ALA A 4 24.32 32.77 -33.18
C ALA A 4 23.24 33.14 -32.16
N GLU A 5 23.27 34.37 -31.65
CA GLU A 5 22.22 34.86 -30.75
C GLU A 5 20.95 35.13 -31.57
N VAL A 6 19.91 34.34 -31.33
CA VAL A 6 18.60 34.54 -31.94
C VAL A 6 17.65 35.10 -30.88
N PRO A 7 17.19 36.36 -30.99
CA PRO A 7 16.24 36.93 -30.05
C PRO A 7 14.87 36.24 -30.21
N LEU A 8 14.41 35.58 -29.15
CA LEU A 8 13.11 34.88 -29.09
C LEU A 8 12.20 35.52 -28.03
N GLN A 9 10.90 35.61 -28.33
CA GLN A 9 9.91 36.06 -27.36
C GLN A 9 9.29 34.87 -26.63
N VAL A 10 9.22 34.92 -25.29
CA VAL A 10 8.57 33.88 -24.49
C VAL A 10 7.06 34.08 -24.50
N THR A 11 6.33 33.21 -25.20
CA THR A 11 4.86 33.28 -25.29
C THR A 11 4.16 32.42 -24.22
N SER A 12 4.75 31.28 -23.84
CA SER A 12 4.16 30.35 -22.87
C SER A 12 5.23 29.59 -22.10
N ILE A 13 4.99 29.38 -20.79
CA ILE A 13 5.81 28.52 -19.95
C ILE A 13 4.92 27.34 -19.52
N ARG A 14 5.37 26.12 -19.83
CA ARG A 14 4.67 24.89 -19.46
C ARG A 14 5.42 24.16 -18.36
N THR A 15 4.69 23.76 -17.32
CA THR A 15 5.21 22.82 -16.32
C THR A 15 5.15 21.39 -16.86
N VAL A 16 6.29 20.71 -16.84
CA VAL A 16 6.45 19.34 -17.34
C VAL A 16 6.34 18.34 -16.19
N ARG A 17 5.54 17.28 -16.38
CA ARG A 17 5.45 16.14 -15.45
C ARG A 17 6.43 15.07 -15.89
N TRP A 18 7.58 15.00 -15.22
CA TRP A 18 8.67 14.07 -15.53
C TRP A 18 8.33 12.60 -15.24
N GLU A 19 7.23 12.35 -14.54
CA GLU A 19 6.70 11.02 -14.23
C GLU A 19 6.30 10.21 -15.46
N SER A 20 5.86 10.87 -16.55
CA SER A 20 5.40 10.17 -17.76
C SER A 20 6.55 9.60 -18.59
N MET A 21 7.80 10.02 -18.32
CA MET A 21 8.99 9.69 -19.12
C MET A 21 8.80 9.90 -20.63
N GLU A 22 7.84 10.72 -21.02
CA GLU A 22 7.63 11.11 -22.41
C GLU A 22 8.72 12.10 -22.85
N MET A 23 8.93 12.19 -24.15
CA MET A 23 9.85 13.18 -24.71
C MET A 23 9.30 14.58 -24.44
N ASN A 24 10.01 15.34 -23.60
CA ASN A 24 9.64 16.70 -23.25
C ASN A 24 10.66 17.67 -23.88
N PHE A 25 10.16 18.60 -24.68
CA PHE A 25 10.99 19.61 -25.34
C PHE A 25 11.10 20.85 -24.45
N PHE A 26 12.33 21.32 -24.22
CA PHE A 26 12.60 22.50 -23.39
C PHE A 26 12.25 23.83 -24.08
N LEU A 27 12.25 23.85 -25.41
CA LEU A 27 11.96 25.02 -26.22
C LEU A 27 11.23 24.58 -27.49
N LEU A 28 10.12 25.23 -27.80
CA LEU A 28 9.39 25.05 -29.05
C LEU A 28 9.38 26.39 -29.78
N VAL A 29 9.86 26.41 -31.02
CA VAL A 29 9.98 27.61 -31.84
C VAL A 29 9.13 27.49 -33.09
N GLU A 30 8.84 28.63 -33.71
CA GLU A 30 8.17 28.67 -35.01
C GLU A 30 9.05 28.01 -36.09
N PRO A 31 8.46 27.25 -37.04
CA PRO A 31 9.19 26.66 -38.15
C PRO A 31 10.00 27.71 -38.94
N GLY A 32 11.23 27.39 -39.33
CA GLY A 32 12.09 28.29 -40.13
C GLY A 32 13.07 29.16 -39.33
N VAL A 33 12.89 29.31 -38.01
CA VAL A 33 13.79 30.15 -37.18
C VAL A 33 15.12 29.45 -36.83
N LEU A 34 15.11 28.12 -36.77
CA LEU A 34 16.24 27.29 -36.34
C LEU A 34 16.62 26.19 -37.35
N ASP A 35 16.15 26.30 -38.60
CA ASP A 35 16.33 25.24 -39.62
C ASP A 35 17.80 25.11 -40.06
N ASP A 36 18.55 26.21 -40.08
CA ASP A 36 19.97 26.24 -40.43
C ASP A 36 20.90 25.92 -39.25
N ALA A 37 20.36 25.70 -38.05
CA ALA A 37 21.15 25.39 -36.87
C ALA A 37 21.53 23.89 -36.81
N PRO A 38 22.73 23.54 -36.29
CA PRO A 38 23.09 22.14 -36.05
C PRO A 38 22.06 21.48 -35.12
N SER A 39 21.28 20.54 -35.65
CA SER A 39 20.22 19.85 -34.90
C SER A 39 20.59 18.40 -34.63
N SER A 40 20.38 17.96 -33.38
CA SER A 40 20.38 16.55 -33.01
C SER A 40 18.94 16.06 -32.94
N ARG A 41 18.61 15.01 -33.69
CA ARG A 41 17.24 14.47 -33.74
C ARG A 41 17.14 13.25 -32.85
N ILE A 42 16.29 13.35 -31.83
CA ILE A 42 16.00 12.25 -30.91
C ILE A 42 14.69 11.61 -31.37
N VAL A 43 14.68 10.27 -31.49
CA VAL A 43 13.49 9.49 -31.83
C VAL A 43 13.30 8.44 -30.75
N THR A 44 12.10 8.38 -30.18
CA THR A 44 11.69 7.32 -29.24
C THR A 44 10.70 6.41 -29.93
N PHE A 45 10.92 5.11 -29.85
CA PHE A 45 10.03 4.11 -30.39
C PHE A 45 9.92 2.95 -29.40
N GLN A 46 8.75 2.31 -29.36
CA GLN A 46 8.53 1.14 -28.52
C GLN A 46 8.81 -0.12 -29.33
N ILE A 47 9.73 -0.94 -28.84
CA ILE A 47 10.06 -2.23 -29.44
C ILE A 47 9.37 -3.33 -28.61
N PRO A 48 8.76 -4.35 -29.26
CA PRO A 48 8.36 -5.57 -28.58
C PRO A 48 9.54 -6.21 -27.85
N GLU A 49 9.29 -6.79 -26.68
CA GLU A 49 10.34 -7.40 -25.86
C GLU A 49 11.10 -8.49 -26.63
N GLY A 50 12.43 -8.49 -26.49
CA GLY A 50 13.30 -9.52 -27.06
C GLY A 50 13.74 -9.29 -28.51
N ARG A 51 13.36 -8.17 -29.13
CA ARG A 51 13.88 -7.72 -30.44
C ARG A 51 14.79 -6.49 -30.35
N GLU A 52 15.17 -6.09 -29.14
CA GLU A 52 15.99 -4.91 -28.91
C GLU A 52 17.42 -5.09 -29.43
N ASP A 53 18.03 -6.26 -29.17
CA ASP A 53 19.40 -6.57 -29.58
C ASP A 53 19.52 -6.69 -31.11
N ASP A 54 18.60 -7.42 -31.77
CA ASP A 54 18.57 -7.57 -33.23
C ASP A 54 18.46 -6.21 -33.95
N LEU A 55 17.65 -5.29 -33.42
CA LEU A 55 17.47 -3.97 -33.99
C LEU A 55 18.68 -3.08 -33.72
N GLN A 56 19.30 -3.22 -32.54
CA GLN A 56 20.52 -2.51 -32.20
C GLN A 56 21.69 -2.92 -33.11
N ASP A 57 21.82 -4.20 -33.38
CA ASP A 57 22.85 -4.73 -34.30
C ASP A 57 22.60 -4.29 -35.74
N ALA A 58 21.36 -4.35 -36.23
CA ALA A 58 21.02 -3.88 -37.58
C ALA A 58 21.28 -2.37 -37.76
N LEU A 59 20.92 -1.55 -36.76
CA LEU A 59 21.12 -0.10 -36.81
C LEU A 59 22.60 0.29 -36.64
N ALA A 60 23.39 -0.48 -35.88
CA ALA A 60 24.82 -0.24 -35.73
C ALA A 60 25.58 -0.46 -37.05
N VAL A 61 25.12 -1.39 -37.90
CA VAL A 61 25.70 -1.66 -39.23
C VAL A 61 25.34 -0.57 -40.23
N ASP A 62 24.06 -0.22 -40.34
CA ASP A 62 23.58 0.71 -41.38
C ASP A 62 23.78 2.19 -40.99
N PHE A 63 23.81 2.50 -39.69
CA PHE A 63 23.85 3.88 -39.19
C PHE A 63 24.79 4.04 -37.97
N PRO A 64 26.12 4.03 -38.16
CA PRO A 64 27.09 4.10 -37.07
C PRO A 64 27.12 5.44 -36.29
N ASN A 65 26.37 6.46 -36.73
CA ASN A 65 26.25 7.73 -36.00
C ASN A 65 25.09 7.76 -34.99
N ILE A 66 24.26 6.71 -34.92
CA ILE A 66 23.08 6.65 -34.06
C ILE A 66 23.44 6.00 -32.73
N THR A 67 23.23 6.73 -31.63
CA THR A 67 23.34 6.19 -30.27
C THR A 67 21.99 5.68 -29.80
N LEU A 68 21.89 4.37 -29.55
CA LEU A 68 20.72 3.74 -28.97
C LEU A 68 20.83 3.73 -27.44
N ILE A 69 19.77 4.18 -26.75
CA ILE A 69 19.71 4.20 -25.29
C ILE A 69 18.54 3.32 -24.84
N ASN A 70 18.85 2.20 -24.18
CA ASN A 70 17.84 1.29 -23.66
C ASN A 70 17.29 1.81 -22.31
N VAL A 71 16.19 2.55 -22.38
CA VAL A 71 15.49 3.08 -21.19
C VAL A 71 14.74 1.97 -20.44
N ARG A 72 14.40 0.85 -21.09
CA ARG A 72 13.69 -0.29 -20.47
C ARG A 72 14.53 -0.93 -19.36
N GLN A 73 15.81 -1.19 -19.61
CA GLN A 73 16.68 -1.83 -18.62
C GLN A 73 16.80 -1.00 -17.33
N ILE A 74 16.94 0.32 -17.46
CA ILE A 74 17.02 1.25 -16.33
C ILE A 74 15.70 1.24 -15.54
N ARG A 75 14.56 1.29 -16.25
CA ARG A 75 13.22 1.21 -15.64
C ARG A 75 13.01 -0.11 -14.91
N ASP A 76 13.36 -1.23 -15.52
CA ASP A 76 13.13 -2.56 -14.96
C ASP A 76 14.02 -2.79 -13.73
N GLN A 77 15.26 -2.30 -13.77
CA GLN A 77 16.13 -2.29 -12.60
C GLN A 77 15.55 -1.44 -11.46
N ALA A 78 15.08 -0.23 -11.74
CA ALA A 78 14.44 0.63 -10.74
C ALA A 78 13.18 -0.03 -10.14
N LYS A 79 12.32 -0.62 -10.99
CA LYS A 79 11.13 -1.37 -10.57
C LYS A 79 11.51 -2.55 -9.68
N SER A 80 12.54 -3.31 -10.04
CA SER A 80 12.99 -4.46 -9.24
C SER A 80 13.48 -4.06 -7.84
N ILE A 81 14.14 -2.91 -7.71
CA ILE A 81 14.58 -2.38 -6.41
C ILE A 81 13.35 -2.00 -5.58
N LEU A 82 12.39 -1.28 -6.17
CA LEU A 82 11.14 -0.91 -5.51
C LEU A 82 10.33 -2.14 -5.07
N GLU A 83 10.27 -3.19 -5.90
CA GLU A 83 9.60 -4.45 -5.57
C GLU A 83 10.26 -5.17 -4.39
N ARG A 84 11.60 -5.20 -4.34
CA ARG A 84 12.35 -5.78 -3.21
C ARG A 84 12.10 -5.01 -1.91
N LEU A 85 12.09 -3.68 -1.97
CA LEU A 85 11.76 -2.84 -0.82
C LEU A 85 10.31 -3.05 -0.36
N ALA A 86 9.37 -3.09 -1.30
CA ALA A 86 7.97 -3.36 -1.00
C ALA A 86 7.79 -4.74 -0.36
N LEU A 87 8.51 -5.77 -0.83
CA LEU A 87 8.50 -7.10 -0.25
C LEU A 87 9.04 -7.08 1.19
N ALA A 88 10.14 -6.39 1.44
CA ALA A 88 10.73 -6.27 2.78
C ALA A 88 9.77 -5.57 3.76
N ILE A 89 9.15 -4.47 3.34
CA ILE A 89 8.16 -3.74 4.15
C ILE A 89 6.92 -4.61 4.42
N ARG A 90 6.43 -5.34 3.41
CA ARG A 90 5.31 -6.28 3.56
C ARG A 90 5.65 -7.41 4.52
N ALA A 91 6.87 -7.97 4.45
CA ALA A 91 7.33 -9.00 5.38
C ALA A 91 7.39 -8.47 6.82
N LEU A 92 7.92 -7.26 7.03
CA LEU A 92 7.94 -6.62 8.34
C LEU A 92 6.53 -6.36 8.86
N GLY A 93 5.64 -5.81 8.02
CA GLY A 93 4.23 -5.63 8.35
C GLY A 93 3.53 -6.94 8.71
N GLY A 94 3.83 -8.02 7.99
CA GLY A 94 3.34 -9.37 8.30
C GLY A 94 3.83 -9.87 9.67
N PHE A 95 5.11 -9.68 9.99
CA PHE A 95 5.65 -10.02 11.31
C PHE A 95 4.96 -9.22 12.43
N THR A 96 4.80 -7.91 12.25
CA THR A 96 4.08 -7.05 13.20
C THR A 96 2.61 -7.47 13.35
N ALA A 97 1.95 -7.87 12.26
CA ALA A 97 0.57 -8.37 12.30
C ALA A 97 0.48 -9.66 13.12
N VAL A 98 1.40 -10.61 12.93
CA VAL A 98 1.47 -11.84 13.73
C VAL A 98 1.70 -11.53 15.20
N ALA A 99 2.63 -10.62 15.51
CA ALA A 99 2.87 -10.16 16.87
C ALA A 99 1.61 -9.55 17.50
N GLY A 100 0.88 -8.73 16.74
CA GLY A 100 -0.40 -8.15 17.16
C GLY A 100 -1.47 -9.21 17.49
N VAL A 101 -1.57 -10.28 16.67
CA VAL A 101 -2.46 -11.42 16.94
C VAL A 101 -2.06 -12.14 18.23
N VAL A 102 -0.77 -12.37 18.46
CA VAL A 102 -0.27 -12.99 19.69
C VAL A 102 -0.62 -12.13 20.91
N ILE A 103 -0.40 -10.81 20.83
CA ILE A 103 -0.75 -9.85 21.89
C ILE A 103 -2.25 -9.86 22.16
N LEU A 104 -3.08 -9.92 21.12
CA LEU A 104 -4.54 -10.01 21.25
C LEU A 104 -4.94 -11.27 22.06
N PHE A 105 -4.41 -12.43 21.70
CA PHE A 105 -4.69 -13.68 22.43
C PHE A 105 -4.19 -13.62 23.88
N ALA A 106 -3.02 -13.05 24.14
CA ALA A 106 -2.49 -12.87 25.49
C ALA A 106 -3.41 -11.98 26.34
N SER A 107 -3.89 -10.87 25.78
CA SER A 107 -4.81 -9.93 26.44
C SER A 107 -6.18 -10.56 26.73
N VAL A 108 -6.75 -11.29 25.77
CA VAL A 108 -8.00 -12.04 25.97
C VAL A 108 -7.83 -13.12 27.03
N GLY A 109 -6.71 -13.85 27.01
CA GLY A 109 -6.38 -14.86 28.01
C GLY A 109 -6.34 -14.28 29.44
N ALA A 110 -5.72 -13.11 29.62
CA ALA A 110 -5.65 -12.43 30.90
C ALA A 110 -7.02 -12.03 31.46
N THR A 111 -8.02 -11.79 30.61
CA THR A 111 -9.37 -11.36 31.02
C THR A 111 -10.38 -12.50 31.18
N THR A 112 -9.98 -13.74 30.80
CA THR A 112 -10.88 -14.90 30.73
C THR A 112 -11.55 -15.24 32.08
N ALA A 113 -10.84 -15.12 33.20
CA ALA A 113 -11.40 -15.42 34.53
C ALA A 113 -12.53 -14.46 34.93
N ARG A 114 -12.39 -13.16 34.60
CA ARG A 114 -13.42 -12.15 34.83
C ARG A 114 -14.64 -12.40 33.95
N ARG A 115 -14.41 -12.76 32.68
CA ARG A 115 -15.48 -13.12 31.72
C ARG A 115 -16.25 -14.37 32.16
N ALA A 116 -15.57 -15.39 32.71
CA ALA A 116 -16.22 -16.59 33.22
C ALA A 116 -17.23 -16.28 34.34
N ARG A 117 -16.90 -15.35 35.26
CA ARG A 117 -17.83 -14.91 36.31
C ARG A 117 -19.05 -14.20 35.72
N GLN A 118 -18.85 -13.28 34.77
CA GLN A 118 -19.96 -12.57 34.10
C GLN A 118 -20.90 -13.54 33.37
N VAL A 119 -20.35 -14.50 32.62
CA VAL A 119 -21.14 -15.50 31.91
C VAL A 119 -21.89 -16.41 32.88
N ALA A 120 -21.30 -16.78 34.01
CA ALA A 120 -21.98 -17.59 35.02
C ALA A 120 -23.19 -16.84 35.63
N LEU A 121 -23.05 -15.55 35.92
CA LEU A 121 -24.16 -14.70 36.40
C LEU A 121 -25.27 -14.57 35.33
N LEU A 122 -24.91 -14.35 34.07
CA LEU A 122 -25.89 -14.28 32.98
C LEU A 122 -26.64 -15.61 32.81
N LYS A 123 -25.96 -16.75 32.93
CA LYS A 123 -26.60 -18.08 32.89
C LYS A 123 -27.55 -18.31 34.07
N THR A 124 -27.27 -17.77 35.26
CA THR A 124 -28.23 -17.83 36.38
C THR A 124 -29.49 -17.02 36.13
N LEU A 125 -29.42 -15.98 35.29
CA LEU A 125 -30.56 -15.19 34.85
C LEU A 125 -31.29 -15.80 33.63
N GLY A 126 -30.92 -17.02 33.21
CA GLY A 126 -31.58 -17.75 32.11
C GLY A 126 -30.96 -17.53 30.72
N VAL A 127 -29.84 -16.80 30.60
CA VAL A 127 -29.17 -16.58 29.31
C VAL A 127 -28.56 -17.90 28.79
N THR A 128 -28.89 -18.26 27.55
CA THR A 128 -28.32 -19.45 26.89
C THR A 128 -26.86 -19.24 26.51
N ARG A 129 -26.12 -20.34 26.32
CA ARG A 129 -24.71 -20.28 25.90
C ARG A 129 -24.53 -19.58 24.53
N ALA A 130 -25.48 -19.77 23.61
CA ALA A 130 -25.44 -19.15 22.28
C ALA A 130 -25.64 -17.63 22.38
N SER A 131 -26.60 -17.18 23.19
CA SER A 131 -26.83 -15.75 23.43
C SER A 131 -25.62 -15.09 24.11
N ALA A 132 -24.99 -15.76 25.08
CA ALA A 132 -23.76 -15.28 25.70
C ALA A 132 -22.59 -15.16 24.70
N ALA A 133 -22.42 -16.15 23.81
CA ALA A 133 -21.41 -16.10 22.76
C ALA A 133 -21.67 -14.97 21.74
N GLY A 134 -22.94 -14.73 21.37
CA GLY A 134 -23.34 -13.63 20.50
C GLY A 134 -23.03 -12.26 21.10
N MET A 135 -23.32 -12.04 22.38
CA MET A 135 -22.96 -10.80 23.08
C MET A 135 -21.45 -10.55 23.09
N LEU A 136 -20.65 -11.59 23.39
CA LEU A 136 -19.19 -11.51 23.33
C LEU A 136 -18.70 -11.21 21.90
N ALA A 137 -19.29 -11.85 20.89
CA ALA A 137 -18.92 -11.62 19.50
C ALA A 137 -19.16 -10.17 19.10
N VAL A 138 -20.31 -9.58 19.47
CA VAL A 138 -20.62 -8.17 19.20
C VAL A 138 -19.67 -7.24 19.93
N GLU A 139 -19.38 -7.49 21.21
CA GLU A 139 -18.44 -6.68 22.00
C GLU A 139 -17.05 -6.64 21.35
N TYR A 140 -16.49 -7.80 21.01
CA TYR A 140 -15.17 -7.88 20.38
C TYR A 140 -15.18 -7.40 18.91
N ALA A 141 -16.30 -7.53 18.19
CA ALA A 141 -16.45 -6.96 16.86
C ALA A 141 -16.42 -5.43 16.90
N LEU A 142 -17.08 -4.80 17.88
CA LEU A 142 -17.05 -3.35 18.06
C LEU A 142 -15.64 -2.87 18.40
N ILE A 143 -14.94 -3.56 19.29
CA ILE A 143 -13.54 -3.25 19.62
C ILE A 143 -12.66 -3.35 18.36
N GLY A 144 -12.81 -4.42 17.58
CA GLY A 144 -12.05 -4.60 16.34
C GLY A 144 -12.41 -3.60 15.25
N LEU A 145 -13.66 -3.17 15.18
CA LEU A 145 -14.10 -2.13 14.25
C LEU A 145 -13.42 -0.79 14.58
N VAL A 146 -13.42 -0.40 15.86
CA VAL A 146 -12.74 0.82 16.30
C VAL A 146 -11.23 0.71 16.07
N ALA A 147 -10.61 -0.41 16.44
CA ALA A 147 -9.18 -0.64 16.22
C ALA A 147 -8.82 -0.62 14.73
N GLY A 148 -9.63 -1.26 13.89
CA GLY A 148 -9.48 -1.30 12.44
C GLY A 148 -9.61 0.08 11.81
N LEU A 149 -10.59 0.88 12.24
CA LEU A 149 -10.76 2.27 11.79
C LEU A 149 -9.55 3.11 12.16
N VAL A 150 -9.10 3.06 13.42
CA VAL A 150 -7.93 3.82 13.88
C VAL A 150 -6.67 3.41 13.12
N GLY A 151 -6.43 2.11 12.95
CA GLY A 151 -5.30 1.59 12.21
C GLY A 151 -5.32 1.99 10.73
N THR A 152 -6.49 1.91 10.10
CA THR A 152 -6.65 2.25 8.67
C THR A 152 -6.54 3.75 8.43
N LEU A 153 -7.10 4.59 9.32
CA LEU A 153 -6.93 6.04 9.27
C LEU A 153 -5.46 6.43 9.47
N GLY A 154 -4.78 5.84 10.46
CA GLY A 154 -3.36 6.06 10.68
C GLY A 154 -2.51 5.65 9.47
N ALA A 155 -2.79 4.48 8.88
CA ALA A 155 -2.09 4.03 7.68
C ALA A 155 -2.31 4.97 6.48
N ASN A 156 -3.55 5.42 6.25
CA ASN A 156 -3.85 6.37 5.18
C ASN A 156 -3.18 7.73 5.42
N LEU A 157 -3.16 8.24 6.65
CA LEU A 157 -2.51 9.50 7.01
C LEU A 157 -0.99 9.43 6.79
N LEU A 158 -0.36 8.34 7.20
CA LEU A 158 1.07 8.09 6.97
C LEU A 158 1.36 7.96 5.47
N ALA A 159 0.54 7.20 4.73
CA ALA A 159 0.67 7.06 3.28
C ALA A 159 0.54 8.41 2.57
N TRP A 160 -0.45 9.23 2.97
CA TRP A 160 -0.64 10.58 2.45
C TRP A 160 0.59 11.46 2.73
N GLY A 161 1.10 11.49 3.96
CA GLY A 161 2.28 12.28 4.32
C GLY A 161 3.55 11.86 3.55
N VAL A 162 3.80 10.55 3.42
CA VAL A 162 4.94 10.04 2.67
C VAL A 162 4.80 10.35 1.17
N GLN A 163 3.63 10.11 0.57
CA GLN A 163 3.44 10.33 -0.85
C GLN A 163 3.49 11.82 -1.22
N THR A 164 2.90 12.70 -0.42
CA THR A 164 2.84 14.14 -0.74
C THR A 164 4.13 14.88 -0.40
N TRP A 165 4.75 14.64 0.77
CA TRP A 165 5.93 15.41 1.20
C TRP A 165 7.23 14.80 0.72
N LEU A 166 7.38 13.48 0.83
CA LEU A 166 8.65 12.82 0.51
C LEU A 166 8.74 12.49 -0.98
N MET A 167 7.67 11.92 -1.56
CA MET A 167 7.69 11.45 -2.94
C MET A 167 7.11 12.47 -3.94
N ARG A 168 6.38 13.49 -3.48
CA ARG A 168 5.66 14.47 -4.32
C ARG A 168 4.74 13.82 -5.37
N LEU A 169 4.19 12.66 -5.06
CA LEU A 169 3.28 11.90 -5.92
C LEU A 169 1.82 12.28 -5.63
N SER A 170 0.95 12.11 -6.62
CA SER A 170 -0.50 12.20 -6.43
C SER A 170 -1.00 11.07 -5.53
N TRP A 171 -1.57 11.43 -4.39
CA TRP A 171 -2.15 10.47 -3.46
C TRP A 171 -3.56 10.07 -3.89
N GLU A 172 -3.76 8.78 -4.15
CA GLU A 172 -5.07 8.20 -4.43
C GLU A 172 -5.47 7.23 -3.31
N PRO A 173 -6.50 7.55 -2.50
CA PRO A 173 -6.96 6.67 -1.45
C PRO A 173 -7.61 5.40 -2.01
N LEU A 174 -7.06 4.25 -1.64
CA LEU A 174 -7.59 2.93 -1.95
C LEU A 174 -8.66 2.54 -0.92
N TRP A 175 -9.88 3.06 -1.11
CA TRP A 175 -11.00 2.82 -0.20
C TRP A 175 -11.40 1.34 -0.09
N GLY A 176 -11.34 0.59 -1.20
CA GLY A 176 -11.71 -0.83 -1.24
C GLY A 176 -10.90 -1.68 -0.25
N PRO A 177 -9.55 -1.75 -0.40
CA PRO A 177 -8.69 -2.47 0.53
C PRO A 177 -8.78 -1.96 1.98
N SER A 178 -8.96 -0.65 2.16
CA SER A 178 -9.13 -0.03 3.48
C SER A 178 -10.36 -0.56 4.20
N LEU A 179 -11.51 -0.62 3.53
CA LEU A 179 -12.76 -1.15 4.11
C LEU A 179 -12.66 -2.65 4.39
N VAL A 180 -12.02 -3.41 3.50
CA VAL A 180 -11.77 -4.84 3.71
C VAL A 180 -10.88 -5.06 4.94
N ALA A 181 -9.84 -4.23 5.14
CA ALA A 181 -8.97 -4.32 6.31
C ALA A 181 -9.72 -4.04 7.62
N VAL A 182 -10.59 -3.01 7.65
CA VAL A 182 -11.43 -2.72 8.82
C VAL A 182 -12.37 -3.89 9.12
N GLY A 183 -13.04 -4.41 8.11
CA GLY A 183 -13.94 -5.56 8.26
C GLY A 183 -13.20 -6.82 8.73
N ALA A 184 -12.04 -7.11 8.15
CA ALA A 184 -11.19 -8.23 8.55
C ALA A 184 -10.70 -8.08 9.99
N CYS A 185 -10.37 -6.87 10.44
CA CYS A 185 -10.00 -6.59 11.83
C CYS A 185 -11.17 -6.88 12.78
N ALA A 186 -12.36 -6.34 12.49
CA ALA A 186 -13.56 -6.57 13.29
C ALA A 186 -13.96 -8.04 13.40
N VAL A 187 -13.95 -8.76 12.27
CA VAL A 187 -14.26 -10.21 12.26
C VAL A 187 -13.15 -10.99 12.96
N GLY A 188 -11.88 -10.67 12.71
CA GLY A 188 -10.73 -11.34 13.32
C GLY A 188 -10.71 -11.22 14.84
N THR A 189 -10.97 -10.03 15.39
CA THR A 189 -11.05 -9.84 16.84
C THR A 189 -12.27 -10.51 17.45
N ALA A 190 -13.43 -10.50 16.78
CA ALA A 190 -14.63 -11.18 17.24
C ALA A 190 -14.38 -12.69 17.36
N VAL A 191 -13.79 -13.31 16.33
CA VAL A 191 -13.44 -14.73 16.33
C VAL A 191 -12.41 -15.02 17.42
N ALA A 192 -11.32 -14.25 17.52
CA ALA A 192 -10.29 -14.44 18.54
C ALA A 192 -10.85 -14.29 19.96
N GLY A 193 -11.74 -13.32 20.19
CA GLY A 193 -12.39 -13.08 21.47
C GLY A 193 -13.34 -14.20 21.89
N VAL A 194 -14.15 -14.73 20.95
CA VAL A 194 -15.07 -15.85 21.21
C VAL A 194 -14.29 -17.15 21.44
N VAL A 195 -13.30 -17.44 20.60
CA VAL A 195 -12.46 -18.64 20.72
C VAL A 195 -11.62 -18.60 22.01
N GLY A 196 -10.97 -17.46 22.28
CA GLY A 196 -10.16 -17.27 23.49
C GLY A 196 -10.96 -17.42 24.79
N ASN A 197 -12.22 -16.96 24.79
CA ASN A 197 -13.14 -17.12 25.92
C ASN A 197 -14.01 -18.39 25.85
N GLY A 198 -13.75 -19.31 24.91
CA GLY A 198 -14.55 -20.53 24.74
C GLY A 198 -14.65 -21.39 26.00
N ARG A 199 -13.56 -21.42 26.80
CA ARG A 199 -13.53 -22.09 28.11
C ARG A 199 -14.38 -21.39 29.17
N ALA A 200 -14.40 -20.05 29.17
CA ALA A 200 -15.29 -19.27 30.06
C ALA A 200 -16.77 -19.55 29.77
N LEU A 201 -17.12 -19.79 28.50
CA LEU A 201 -18.49 -20.16 28.08
C LEU A 201 -18.91 -21.57 28.53
N GLN A 202 -17.98 -22.46 28.88
CA GLN A 202 -18.27 -23.82 29.34
C GLN A 202 -18.45 -23.93 30.86
N VAL A 203 -18.11 -22.89 31.63
CA VAL A 203 -18.21 -22.95 33.09
C VAL A 203 -19.68 -23.08 33.54
N LYS A 204 -19.93 -24.06 34.42
CA LYS A 204 -21.24 -24.30 35.04
C LYS A 204 -21.46 -23.29 36.18
N PRO A 205 -22.66 -22.69 36.33
CA PRO A 205 -22.93 -21.65 37.33
C PRO A 205 -22.57 -22.07 38.75
N ALA A 206 -22.87 -23.32 39.13
CA ALA A 206 -22.60 -23.86 40.47
C ALA A 206 -21.10 -23.96 40.82
N ALA A 207 -20.20 -24.02 39.84
CA ALA A 207 -18.76 -24.12 40.08
C ALA A 207 -18.11 -22.76 40.45
N VAL A 208 -18.75 -21.64 40.07
CA VAL A 208 -18.25 -20.30 40.37
C VAL A 208 -18.60 -19.87 41.80
N PHE A 209 -19.81 -20.19 42.26
CA PHE A 209 -20.29 -19.86 43.61
C PHE A 209 -19.64 -20.69 44.74
N ARG A 210 -19.00 -21.82 44.41
CA ARG A 210 -18.31 -22.66 45.40
C ARG A 210 -16.89 -22.20 45.76
N ARG A 211 -16.39 -21.15 45.09
CA ARG A 211 -15.08 -20.51 45.31
C ARG A 211 -15.20 -19.11 45.94
N ILE A 212 -16.41 -18.73 46.36
CA ILE A 212 -16.71 -17.54 47.18
C ILE A 212 -16.90 -18.05 48.60
#